data_AF-A0A1V4Q9F6-F1
#
_entry.id   AF-A0A1V4Q9F6-F1
#
_cell.length_a   1.000
_cell.length_b   1.000
_cell.length_c   1.000
_cell.angle_alpha   90.00
_cell.angle_beta   90.00
_cell.angle_gamma   90.00
#
_symmetry.space_group_name_H-M   'P 1'
#
loop_
_entity.id
_entity.type
_entity.pdbx_description
1 polymer ?
#
loop_
_entity_poly.entity_id
_entity_poly.type
_entity_poly.pdbx_seq_one_letter_code
_entity_poly.pdbx_strand_id
1 'polypeptide(L)'
;MTATVGLTVRCSCGTSTAQLMSSASPRWSCPDCATGWHADGVKAVINGANELRRIRLSIMLAAAALLVVAATLIAINPHWGLCVPVLAGGLALLARPTYRRRLTNARRLLGTAITLSRESAPS
;
A
#
# COMPACT_ATOMS: atom_id res chain seq x y z
N MET A 1 0.30 -15.61 -4.77
CA MET A 1 1.42 -14.88 -4.17
C MET A 1 1.03 -14.45 -2.77
N THR A 2 1.71 -14.98 -1.75
CA THR A 2 1.53 -14.58 -0.34
C THR A 2 2.16 -13.21 -0.13
N ALA A 3 1.36 -12.23 0.26
CA ALA A 3 1.86 -10.91 0.60
C ALA A 3 2.29 -10.88 2.08
N THR A 4 3.43 -10.26 2.34
CA THR A 4 4.03 -10.16 3.67
C THR A 4 4.18 -8.69 4.08
N VAL A 5 4.14 -8.44 5.40
CA VAL A 5 4.42 -7.14 6.00
C VAL A 5 5.47 -7.33 7.08
N GLY A 6 6.50 -6.49 7.07
CA GLY A 6 7.46 -6.41 8.16
C GLY A 6 6.85 -5.67 9.34
N LEU A 7 6.79 -6.32 10.51
CA LEU A 7 6.25 -5.78 11.74
C LEU A 7 7.30 -5.91 12.84
N THR A 8 7.42 -4.89 13.69
CA THR A 8 8.18 -5.01 14.94
C THR A 8 7.19 -5.34 16.04
N VAL A 9 7.30 -6.54 16.60
CA VAL A 9 6.43 -7.02 17.67
C VAL A 9 7.20 -6.95 18.98
N ARG A 10 6.60 -6.28 19.97
CA ARG A 10 7.16 -6.18 21.32
C ARG A 10 6.29 -6.98 22.28
N CYS A 11 6.89 -7.97 22.94
CA CYS A 11 6.23 -8.74 23.97
C CYS A 11 6.12 -7.97 25.28
N SER A 12 5.17 -8.35 26.13
CA SER A 12 5.10 -7.85 27.50
C SER A 12 6.30 -8.24 28.36
N CYS A 13 7.02 -9.33 28.02
CA CYS A 13 8.28 -9.68 28.69
C CYS A 13 9.47 -8.79 28.32
N GLY A 14 9.28 -7.80 27.42
CA GLY A 14 10.30 -6.82 27.04
C GLY A 14 11.00 -7.12 25.71
N THR A 15 10.93 -8.36 25.22
CA THR A 15 11.52 -8.81 23.95
C THR A 15 10.89 -8.09 22.77
N SER A 16 11.72 -7.60 21.83
CA SER A 16 11.28 -6.97 20.60
C SER A 16 11.90 -7.66 19.40
N THR A 17 11.07 -8.19 18.49
CA THR A 17 11.52 -8.90 17.29
C THR A 17 10.91 -8.30 16.03
N ALA A 18 11.74 -8.10 15.01
CA ALA A 18 11.24 -7.84 13.66
C ALA A 18 10.81 -9.16 13.01
N GLN A 19 9.58 -9.24 12.54
CA GLN A 19 9.06 -10.42 11.86
C GLN A 19 8.34 -10.06 10.57
N LEU A 20 8.55 -10.88 9.55
CA LEU A 20 7.76 -10.87 8.34
C LEU A 20 6.49 -11.69 8.56
N MET A 21 5.35 -11.01 8.57
CA MET A 21 4.06 -11.63 8.81
C MET A 21 3.29 -11.74 7.50
N SER A 22 2.81 -12.95 7.19
CA SER A 22 2.04 -13.24 5.97
C SER A 22 0.55 -13.16 6.26
N SER A 23 -0.26 -12.71 5.30
CA SER A 23 -1.72 -12.80 5.40
C SER A 23 -2.23 -14.23 5.53
N ALA A 24 -1.44 -15.23 5.09
CA ALA A 24 -1.80 -16.65 5.15
C ALA A 24 -1.50 -17.29 6.52
N SER A 25 -0.59 -16.69 7.30
CA SER A 25 -0.16 -17.22 8.59
C SER A 25 0.17 -16.04 9.54
N PRO A 26 -0.84 -15.32 10.04
CA PRO A 26 -0.64 -14.17 10.90
C PRO A 26 -0.39 -14.60 12.35
N ARG A 27 0.65 -15.41 12.57
CA ARG A 27 1.03 -15.95 13.87
C ARG A 27 2.44 -15.50 14.24
N TRP A 28 2.62 -15.19 15.52
CA TRP A 28 3.93 -14.91 16.10
C TRP A 28 4.03 -15.54 17.48
N SER A 29 5.20 -16.11 17.78
CA SER A 29 5.51 -16.59 19.13
C SER A 29 6.73 -15.84 19.66
N CYS A 30 6.66 -15.41 20.91
CA CYS A 30 7.80 -14.77 21.55
C CYS A 30 8.91 -15.81 21.80
N PRO A 31 10.17 -15.52 21.42
CA PRO A 31 11.27 -16.45 21.62
C PRO A 31 11.63 -16.67 23.10
N ASP A 32 11.40 -15.66 23.98
CA ASP A 32 11.80 -15.75 25.39
C ASP A 32 10.73 -16.37 26.28
N CYS A 33 9.45 -16.05 26.07
CA CYS A 33 8.36 -16.56 26.91
C CYS A 33 7.49 -17.65 26.24
N ALA A 34 7.87 -18.08 25.03
CA ALA A 34 7.19 -19.10 24.22
C ALA A 34 5.68 -18.89 24.01
N THR A 35 5.16 -17.69 24.28
CA THR A 35 3.73 -17.39 24.18
C THR A 35 3.36 -17.09 22.73
N GLY A 36 2.37 -17.80 22.21
CA GLY A 36 1.81 -17.61 20.86
C GLY A 36 0.73 -16.52 20.81
N TRP A 37 0.78 -15.73 19.74
CA TRP A 37 -0.14 -14.64 19.46
C TRP A 37 -0.63 -14.71 18.01
N HIS A 38 -1.92 -14.47 17.83
CA HIS A 38 -2.54 -14.27 16.53
C HIS A 38 -2.66 -12.77 16.26
N ALA A 39 -2.24 -12.33 15.08
CA ALA A 39 -2.29 -10.94 14.67
C ALA A 39 -3.48 -10.68 13.76
N ASP A 40 -4.56 -10.17 14.34
CA ASP A 40 -5.76 -9.80 13.60
C ASP A 40 -5.55 -8.47 12.86
N GLY A 41 -6.08 -8.35 11.64
CA GLY A 41 -5.99 -7.13 10.83
C GLY A 41 -4.78 -7.04 9.89
N VAL A 42 -3.82 -7.97 9.94
CA VAL A 42 -2.66 -8.02 9.01
C VAL A 42 -3.10 -8.05 7.55
N LYS A 43 -4.19 -8.79 7.25
CA LYS A 43 -4.78 -8.85 5.91
C LYS A 43 -5.33 -7.48 5.44
N ALA A 44 -5.90 -6.68 6.34
CA ALA A 44 -6.42 -5.36 6.02
C ALA A 44 -5.28 -4.38 5.69
N VAL A 45 -4.19 -4.43 6.46
CA VAL A 45 -2.97 -3.64 6.22
C VAL A 45 -2.33 -4.01 4.88
N ILE A 46 -2.20 -5.31 4.58
CA ILE A 46 -1.71 -5.82 3.28
C ILE A 46 -2.57 -5.33 2.13
N ASN A 47 -3.90 -5.43 2.26
CA ASN A 47 -4.83 -4.98 1.23
C ASN A 47 -4.71 -3.47 1.01
N GLY A 48 -4.58 -2.68 2.09
CA GLY A 48 -4.31 -1.25 2.02
C GLY A 48 -3.02 -0.94 1.27
N ALA A 49 -1.92 -1.61 1.61
CA ALA A 49 -0.62 -1.43 0.96
C ALA A 49 -0.64 -1.80 -0.53
N ASN A 50 -1.32 -2.90 -0.89
CA ASN A 50 -1.48 -3.31 -2.28
C ASN A 50 -2.34 -2.34 -3.10
N GLU A 51 -3.40 -1.79 -2.52
CA GLU A 51 -4.23 -0.77 -3.18
C GLU A 51 -3.42 0.50 -3.44
N LEU A 52 -2.62 0.95 -2.46
CA LEU A 52 -1.68 2.06 -2.65
C LEU A 52 -0.69 1.79 -3.77
N ARG A 53 -0.12 0.57 -3.84
CA ARG A 53 0.83 0.20 -4.89
C ARG A 53 0.17 0.23 -6.28
N ARG A 54 -1.06 -0.29 -6.42
CA ARG A 54 -1.82 -0.23 -7.68
C ARG A 54 -2.09 1.21 -8.11
N ILE A 55 -2.53 2.06 -7.18
CA ILE A 55 -2.79 3.48 -7.45
C ILE A 55 -1.50 4.18 -7.91
N ARG A 56 -0.37 3.92 -7.24
CA ARG A 56 0.91 4.50 -7.65
C ARG A 56 1.31 4.04 -9.06
N LEU A 57 1.11 2.76 -9.36
CA LEU A 57 1.48 2.17 -10.64
C LEU A 57 0.61 2.69 -11.78
N SER A 58 -0.69 2.86 -11.56
CA SER A 58 -1.59 3.47 -12.56
C SER A 58 -1.25 4.95 -12.83
N ILE A 59 -0.82 5.70 -11.81
CA ILE A 59 -0.34 7.08 -11.99
C ILE A 59 0.96 7.11 -12.80
N MET A 60 1.92 6.24 -12.48
CA MET A 60 3.17 6.16 -13.24
C MET A 60 2.92 5.79 -14.71
N LEU A 61 1.99 4.86 -14.97
CA LEU A 61 1.58 4.50 -16.33
C LEU A 61 0.89 5.66 -17.06
N ALA A 62 -0.03 6.38 -16.40
CA ALA A 62 -0.68 7.55 -16.99
C ALA A 62 0.32 8.67 -17.30
N ALA A 63 1.29 8.91 -16.40
CA ALA A 63 2.36 9.88 -16.61
C ALA A 63 3.29 9.46 -17.77
N ALA A 64 3.66 8.17 -17.85
CA ALA A 64 4.45 7.64 -18.95
C ALA A 64 3.71 7.76 -20.29
N ALA A 65 2.41 7.45 -20.33
CA ALA A 65 1.59 7.62 -21.51
C ALA A 65 1.52 9.10 -21.95
N LEU A 66 1.36 10.02 -21.00
CA LEU A 66 1.41 11.46 -21.27
C LEU A 66 2.76 11.91 -21.85
N LEU A 67 3.87 11.39 -21.34
CA LEU A 67 5.20 11.68 -21.87
C LEU A 67 5.38 11.15 -23.30
N VAL A 68 4.89 9.94 -23.57
CA VAL A 68 4.92 9.36 -24.93
C VAL A 68 4.10 10.21 -25.90
N VAL A 69 2.88 10.60 -25.52
CA VAL A 69 2.01 11.47 -26.32
C VAL A 69 2.65 12.84 -26.54
N ALA A 70 3.27 13.42 -25.52
CA ALA A 70 3.98 14.69 -25.66
C ALA A 70 5.15 14.59 -26.63
N ALA A 71 5.98 13.55 -26.51
CA ALA A 71 7.13 13.32 -27.38
C ALA A 71 6.71 13.10 -28.83
N THR A 72 5.65 12.32 -29.09
CA THR A 72 5.14 12.11 -30.45
C THR A 72 4.55 13.38 -31.05
N LEU A 73 3.80 14.17 -30.27
CA LEU A 73 3.26 15.46 -30.75
C LEU A 73 4.37 16.45 -31.10
N ILE A 74 5.40 16.56 -30.26
CA ILE A 74 6.56 17.44 -30.52
C ILE A 74 7.33 16.99 -31.77
N ALA A 75 7.50 15.69 -31.97
CA ALA A 75 8.19 15.14 -33.13
C ALA A 75 7.45 15.39 -34.46
N ILE A 76 6.11 15.36 -34.45
CA ILE A 76 5.30 15.60 -35.64
C ILE A 76 5.21 17.10 -35.94
N ASN A 77 4.97 17.92 -34.92
CA ASN A 77 4.76 19.35 -35.13
C ASN A 77 4.98 20.13 -33.81
N PRO A 78 6.09 20.90 -33.68
CA PRO A 78 6.55 21.43 -32.40
C PRO A 78 5.57 22.41 -31.74
N HIS A 79 4.69 23.03 -32.53
CA HIS A 79 3.66 23.95 -32.06
C HIS A 79 2.57 23.26 -31.21
N TRP A 80 2.36 21.95 -31.41
CA TRP A 80 1.36 21.16 -30.68
C TRP A 80 1.82 20.78 -29.26
N GLY A 81 3.09 21.02 -28.92
CA GLY A 81 3.62 20.86 -27.56
C GLY A 81 2.90 21.73 -26.52
N LEU A 82 2.28 22.85 -26.93
CA LEU A 82 1.49 23.72 -26.06
C LEU A 82 0.19 23.08 -25.55
N CYS A 83 -0.35 22.07 -26.24
CA CYS A 83 -1.57 21.37 -25.81
C CYS A 83 -1.32 20.35 -24.68
N VAL A 84 -0.07 19.92 -24.50
CA VAL A 84 0.33 18.92 -23.49
C VAL A 84 0.00 19.35 -22.05
N PRO A 85 0.34 20.56 -21.58
CA PRO A 85 -0.01 21.01 -20.22
C PRO A 85 -1.52 21.14 -20.00
N VAL A 86 -2.31 21.43 -21.03
CA VAL A 86 -3.78 21.50 -20.93
C VAL A 86 -4.37 20.09 -20.73
N LEU A 87 -3.90 19.11 -21.49
CA LEU A 87 -4.29 17.70 -21.33
C LEU A 87 -3.84 17.15 -19.97
N ALA A 88 -2.61 17.44 -19.55
CA ALA A 88 -2.10 17.05 -18.24
C ALA A 88 -2.89 17.68 -17.09
N GLY A 89 -3.23 18.97 -17.21
CA GLY A 89 -4.05 19.69 -16.23
C GLY A 89 -5.47 19.15 -16.13
N GLY A 90 -6.11 18.86 -17.27
CA GLY A 90 -7.45 18.27 -17.32
C GLY A 90 -7.48 16.87 -16.68
N LEU A 91 -6.49 16.03 -17.00
CA LEU A 91 -6.37 14.69 -16.40
C LEU A 91 -6.14 14.77 -14.88
N ALA A 92 -5.29 15.72 -14.44
CA ALA A 92 -4.99 15.93 -13.02
C ALA A 92 -6.21 16.40 -12.23
N LEU A 93 -7.04 17.28 -12.78
CA LEU A 93 -8.26 17.76 -12.13
C LEU A 93 -9.33 16.67 -12.00
N LEU A 94 -9.53 15.87 -13.05
CA LEU A 94 -10.48 14.76 -13.05
C LEU A 94 -10.04 13.60 -12.16
N ALA A 95 -8.74 13.31 -12.11
CA ALA A 95 -8.21 12.24 -11.25
C ALA A 95 -8.15 12.64 -9.75
N ARG A 96 -8.08 13.94 -9.45
CA ARG A 96 -7.90 14.48 -8.08
C ARG A 96 -8.93 13.99 -7.04
N PRO A 97 -10.26 14.06 -7.28
CA PRO A 97 -11.25 13.70 -6.27
C PRO A 97 -11.25 12.19 -5.97
N THR A 98 -11.12 11.37 -7.01
CA THR A 98 -11.06 9.91 -6.91
C THR A 98 -9.77 9.47 -6.22
N TYR A 99 -8.66 10.12 -6.53
CA TYR A 99 -7.36 9.89 -5.89
C TYR A 99 -7.42 10.23 -4.40
N ARG A 100 -7.96 11.39 -4.03
CA ARG A 100 -8.10 11.78 -2.62
C ARG A 100 -8.89 10.75 -1.81
N ARG A 101 -10.06 10.33 -2.31
CA ARG A 101 -10.90 9.35 -1.59
C ARG A 101 -10.18 8.02 -1.40
N ARG A 102 -9.54 7.50 -2.46
CA ARG A 102 -8.79 6.25 -2.40
C ARG A 102 -7.60 6.31 -1.44
N LEU A 103 -6.86 7.42 -1.44
CA LEU A 103 -5.70 7.60 -0.57
C LEU A 103 -6.08 7.70 0.91
N THR A 104 -7.22 8.35 1.20
CA THR A 104 -7.74 8.45 2.57
C THR A 104 -8.17 7.06 3.08
N ASN A 105 -8.86 6.28 2.25
CA ASN A 105 -9.27 4.93 2.60
C ASN A 105 -8.06 4.00 2.79
N ALA A 106 -7.06 4.07 1.91
CA ALA A 106 -5.85 3.27 2.02
C ALA A 106 -5.03 3.64 3.27
N ARG A 107 -4.92 4.93 3.61
CA ARG A 107 -4.33 5.38 4.88
C ARG A 107 -5.12 4.89 6.10
N ARG A 108 -6.45 4.90 6.03
CA ARG A 108 -7.30 4.36 7.10
C ARG A 108 -7.07 2.87 7.32
N LEU A 109 -6.89 2.10 6.25
CA LEU A 109 -6.55 0.66 6.30
C LEU A 109 -5.11 0.39 6.76
N LEU A 110 -4.17 1.31 6.51
CA LEU A 110 -2.83 1.23 7.11
C LEU A 110 -2.84 1.60 8.61
N GLY A 111 -3.76 2.48 9.01
CA GLY A 111 -3.94 2.92 10.38
C GLY A 111 -4.85 2.02 11.22
N THR A 112 -5.40 0.93 10.65
CA THR A 112 -6.15 -0.04 11.46
C THR A 112 -5.19 -0.68 12.46
N ALA A 113 -5.53 -0.59 13.74
CA ALA A 113 -4.76 -1.23 14.80
C ALA A 113 -4.68 -2.74 14.52
N ILE A 114 -3.46 -3.28 14.50
CA ILE A 114 -3.24 -4.72 14.49
C ILE A 114 -3.43 -5.16 15.94
N THR A 115 -4.52 -5.86 16.20
CA THR A 115 -4.79 -6.41 17.53
C THR A 115 -4.12 -7.76 17.65
N LEU A 116 -3.37 -7.95 18.74
CA LEU A 116 -2.73 -9.22 19.06
C LEU A 116 -3.63 -9.97 20.04
N SER A 117 -4.24 -11.05 19.58
CA SER A 117 -5.04 -11.96 20.39
C SER A 117 -4.16 -13.11 20.86
N ARG A 118 -4.11 -13.39 22.17
CA ARG A 118 -3.34 -14.54 22.67
C ARG A 118 -3.95 -15.81 22.08
N GLU A 119 -3.13 -16.67 21.51
CA GLU A 119 -3.62 -17.95 20.99
C GLU A 119 -4.00 -18.82 22.20
N SER A 120 -5.29 -19.07 22.39
CA SER A 120 -5.77 -19.94 23.47
C SER A 120 -5.17 -21.31 23.27
N ALA A 121 -4.57 -21.86 24.34
CA ALA A 121 -3.95 -23.19 24.31
C ALA A 121 -4.92 -24.21 23.69
N PRO A 122 -4.44 -25.12 22.83
CA PRO A 122 -5.27 -26.22 22.37
C PRO A 122 -5.71 -27.02 23.60
N SER A 123 -7.03 -27.08 23.81
CA SER A 123 -7.69 -28.00 24.74
C SER A 123 -7.49 -29.44 24.30
#